data_AF-A0A4R8TPT3-F1
#
_entry.id   AF-A0A4R8TPT3-F1
#
_cell.length_a   1.000
_cell.length_b   1.000
_cell.length_c   1.000
_cell.angle_alpha   90.00
_cell.angle_beta   90.00
_cell.angle_gamma   90.00
#
_symmetry.space_group_name_H-M   'P 1'
#
loop_
_entity.id
_entity.type
_entity.pdbx_description
1 polymer ?
#
loop_
_entity_poly.entity_id
_entity_poly.type
_entity_poly.pdbx_seq_one_letter_code
_entity_poly.pdbx_strand_id
1 'polypeptide(L)'
;MPRSPFLRAVAYPESGMLRVAGSLYTNEIILAAWLEGGFQAADLRELQVDDVTNIDTVAAAQVARREQGKDEEPFDVTKKDGGGWDAMVKSPFGKVAGRVAQGVSKEISRISLGYYYLVGEYGKNNLRFYFA
;
A
#
# COMPACT_ATOMS: atom_id res chain seq x y z
N MET A 1 -8.42 -28.62 -1.57
CA MET A 1 -9.15 -27.49 -0.95
C MET A 1 -8.44 -26.20 -1.35
N PRO A 2 -9.11 -25.25 -2.01
CA PRO A 2 -8.54 -23.92 -2.14
C PRO A 2 -8.52 -23.33 -0.73
N ARG A 3 -7.32 -23.05 -0.20
CA ARG A 3 -7.18 -22.34 1.07
C ARG A 3 -7.77 -20.96 0.84
N SER A 4 -8.87 -20.63 1.51
CA SER A 4 -9.37 -19.25 1.57
C SER A 4 -8.19 -18.33 1.86
N PRO A 5 -7.98 -17.24 1.12
CA PRO A 5 -6.91 -16.31 1.42
C PRO A 5 -7.15 -15.78 2.83
N PHE A 6 -6.39 -16.28 3.81
CA PHE A 6 -6.42 -15.76 5.16
C PHE A 6 -5.97 -14.31 5.07
N LEU A 7 -6.90 -13.38 5.31
CA LEU A 7 -6.55 -11.99 5.55
C LEU A 7 -5.62 -11.96 6.77
N ARG A 8 -4.34 -11.66 6.55
CA ARG A 8 -3.43 -11.34 7.63
C ARG A 8 -3.38 -9.83 7.75
N ALA A 9 -4.30 -9.28 8.54
CA ALA A 9 -4.29 -7.89 8.96
C ALA A 9 -3.77 -7.80 10.40
N VAL A 10 -2.82 -6.91 10.65
CA VAL A 10 -2.29 -6.64 11.99
C VAL A 10 -2.30 -5.13 12.20
N ALA A 11 -3.04 -4.68 13.21
CA ALA A 11 -3.11 -3.28 13.58
C ALA A 11 -2.04 -2.95 14.64
N TYR A 12 -1.36 -1.83 14.44
CA TYR A 12 -0.39 -1.24 15.36
C TYR A 12 -0.91 0.16 15.73
N PRO A 13 -1.84 0.25 16.70
CA PRO A 13 -2.57 1.49 16.98
C PRO A 13 -1.66 2.62 17.49
N GLU A 14 -0.62 2.31 18.27
CA GLU A 14 0.29 3.32 18.80
C GLU A 14 1.07 4.07 17.71
N SER A 15 1.33 3.41 16.57
CA SER A 15 1.94 4.03 15.40
C SER A 15 0.92 4.49 14.35
N GLY A 16 -0.37 4.21 14.54
CA GLY A 16 -1.41 4.46 13.55
C GLY A 16 -1.26 3.61 12.28
N MET A 17 -0.62 2.44 12.36
CA MET A 17 -0.29 1.62 11.19
C MET A 17 -1.18 0.39 11.10
N LEU A 18 -1.75 0.14 9.92
CA LEU A 18 -2.39 -1.13 9.58
C LEU A 18 -1.53 -1.89 8.58
N ARG A 19 -1.14 -3.11 8.91
CA ARG A 19 -0.34 -3.98 8.05
C ARG A 19 -1.22 -5.09 7.48
N VAL A 20 -1.25 -5.25 6.16
CA VAL A 20 -2.00 -6.29 5.45
C VAL A 20 -1.07 -7.08 4.53
N ALA A 21 -1.26 -8.39 4.41
CA ALA A 21 -0.49 -9.24 3.50
C ALA A 21 -1.41 -10.04 2.57
N GLY A 22 -1.15 -10.02 1.26
CA GLY A 22 -1.77 -10.92 0.27
C GLY A 22 -2.29 -10.26 -1.03
N SER A 23 -3.13 -11.00 -1.77
CA SER A 23 -3.75 -10.57 -3.05
C SER A 23 -4.69 -9.38 -2.87
N LEU A 24 -5.09 -8.71 -3.96
CA LEU A 24 -5.97 -7.53 -3.94
C LEU A 24 -7.14 -7.67 -2.95
N TYR A 25 -7.22 -6.77 -1.96
CA TYR A 25 -8.27 -6.74 -0.94
C TYR A 25 -9.26 -5.59 -1.20
N THR A 26 -10.50 -5.72 -0.72
CA THR A 26 -11.44 -4.60 -0.75
C THR A 26 -11.16 -3.64 0.41
N ASN A 27 -11.39 -2.35 0.16
CA ASN A 27 -11.26 -1.30 1.17
C ASN A 27 -12.15 -1.54 2.39
N GLU A 28 -13.34 -2.14 2.22
CA GLU A 28 -14.22 -2.43 3.36
C GLU A 28 -13.59 -3.42 4.34
N ILE A 29 -12.91 -4.47 3.83
CA ILE A 29 -12.25 -5.47 4.68
C ILE A 29 -11.09 -4.86 5.46
N ILE A 30 -10.31 -3.98 4.80
CA ILE A 30 -9.16 -3.32 5.43
C ILE A 30 -9.63 -2.36 6.52
N LEU A 31 -10.64 -1.53 6.23
CA LEU A 31 -11.16 -0.58 7.21
C LEU A 31 -11.88 -1.28 8.36
N ALA A 32 -12.65 -2.34 8.07
CA ALA A 32 -13.29 -3.16 9.10
C ALA A 32 -12.26 -3.75 10.07
N ALA A 33 -11.14 -4.28 9.58
CA ALA A 33 -10.08 -4.82 10.44
C ALA A 33 -9.49 -3.78 11.41
N TRP A 34 -9.46 -2.50 11.02
CA TRP A 34 -9.04 -1.41 11.91
C TRP A 34 -10.11 -1.10 12.96
N LEU A 35 -11.35 -0.95 12.53
CA LEU A 35 -12.45 -0.55 13.40
C LEU A 35 -12.88 -1.65 14.38
N GLU A 36 -12.85 -2.92 13.96
CA GLU A 36 -13.11 -4.09 14.81
C GLU A 36 -12.08 -4.23 15.94
N GLY A 37 -10.88 -3.68 15.77
CA GLY A 37 -9.88 -3.56 16.82
C GLY A 37 -10.20 -2.51 17.90
N GLY A 38 -11.30 -1.76 17.75
CA GLY A 38 -11.72 -0.69 18.67
C GLY A 38 -10.98 0.64 18.46
N PHE A 39 -10.31 0.81 17.32
CA PHE A 39 -9.50 1.99 17.03
C PHE A 39 -10.29 3.07 16.29
N GLN A 40 -9.95 4.34 16.52
CA GLN A 40 -10.63 5.44 15.83
C GLN A 40 -10.11 5.56 14.39
N ALA A 41 -11.01 5.85 13.46
CA ALA A 41 -10.65 6.12 12.06
C ALA A 41 -9.60 7.24 11.94
N ALA A 42 -9.72 8.29 12.79
CA ALA A 42 -8.80 9.42 12.82
C ALA A 42 -7.34 9.02 13.15
N ASP A 43 -7.14 7.90 13.83
CA ASP A 43 -5.81 7.44 14.26
C ASP A 43 -5.07 6.66 13.17
N LEU A 44 -5.75 6.24 12.09
CA LEU A 44 -5.11 5.52 10.98
C LEU A 44 -4.23 6.47 10.16
N ARG A 45 -2.91 6.28 10.19
CA ARG A 45 -1.88 7.12 9.55
C ARG A 45 -1.14 6.41 8.42
N GLU A 46 -1.04 5.09 8.47
CA GLU A 46 -0.26 4.30 7.52
C GLU A 46 -0.99 2.99 7.17
N LEU A 47 -0.99 2.64 5.89
CA LEU A 47 -1.34 1.32 5.40
C LEU A 47 -0.10 0.67 4.78
N GLN A 48 0.41 -0.38 5.41
CA GLN A 48 1.48 -1.22 4.86
C GLN A 48 0.89 -2.45 4.18
N VAL A 49 1.23 -2.65 2.91
CA VAL A 49 0.88 -3.82 2.12
C VAL A 49 2.14 -4.64 1.89
N ASP A 50 2.15 -5.87 2.38
CA ASP A 50 3.23 -6.83 2.18
C ASP A 50 2.92 -7.80 1.03
N ASP A 51 3.99 -8.36 0.45
CA ASP A 51 3.91 -9.37 -0.61
C ASP A 51 3.03 -8.91 -1.79
N VAL A 52 3.23 -7.67 -2.25
CA VAL A 52 2.52 -7.10 -3.40
C VAL A 52 2.87 -7.89 -4.66
N THR A 53 1.95 -8.75 -5.08
CA THR A 53 2.09 -9.67 -6.22
C THR A 53 1.28 -9.23 -7.45
N ASN A 54 0.52 -8.14 -7.35
CA ASN A 54 -0.28 -7.64 -8.46
C ASN A 54 0.60 -6.96 -9.53
N ILE A 55 0.56 -7.50 -10.75
CA ILE A 55 1.44 -7.08 -11.86
C ILE A 55 1.30 -5.60 -12.23
N ASP A 56 0.08 -5.05 -12.23
CA ASP A 56 -0.15 -3.64 -12.57
C ASP A 56 0.43 -2.69 -11.51
N THR A 57 0.38 -3.10 -10.25
CA THR A 57 1.00 -2.34 -9.15
C THR A 57 2.52 -2.42 -9.22
N VAL A 58 3.07 -3.58 -9.57
CA VAL A 58 4.51 -3.74 -9.81
C VAL A 58 4.97 -2.88 -10.99
N ALA A 59 4.21 -2.86 -12.09
CA ALA A 59 4.50 -2.02 -13.25
C ALA A 59 4.46 -0.52 -12.90
N ALA A 60 3.48 -0.08 -12.10
CA ALA A 60 3.43 1.30 -11.61
C ALA A 60 4.65 1.66 -10.76
N ALA A 61 5.08 0.76 -9.87
CA ALA A 61 6.28 0.95 -9.07
C ALA A 61 7.55 1.04 -9.93
N GLN A 62 7.63 0.26 -11.01
CA GLN A 62 8.75 0.32 -11.97
C GLN A 62 8.79 1.65 -12.73
N VAL A 63 7.64 2.22 -13.09
CA VAL A 63 7.58 3.57 -13.70
C VAL A 63 8.14 4.61 -12.73
N ALA A 64 7.67 4.60 -11.48
CA ALA A 64 8.15 5.54 -10.47
C ALA A 64 9.66 5.40 -10.20
N ARG A 65 10.17 4.16 -10.16
CA ARG A 65 11.61 3.87 -9.99
C ARG A 65 12.45 4.44 -11.12
N ARG A 66 12.05 4.17 -12.36
CA ARG A 66 12.74 4.62 -13.57
C ARG A 66 12.81 6.14 -13.65
N GLU A 67 11.71 6.82 -13.33
CA GLU A 67 11.66 8.28 -13.34
C GLU A 67 12.60 8.91 -12.29
N GLN A 68 12.79 8.25 -11.15
CA GLN A 68 13.67 8.75 -10.09
C GLN A 68 15.10 8.20 -10.12
N GLY A 69 15.42 7.30 -11.05
CA GLY A 69 16.74 6.66 -11.13
C GLY A 69 17.09 5.79 -9.91
N LYS A 70 16.08 5.25 -9.22
CA LYS A 70 16.21 4.48 -7.97
C LYS A 70 15.68 3.07 -8.13
N ASP A 71 16.34 2.27 -8.96
CA ASP A 71 15.85 0.94 -9.33
C ASP A 71 15.86 -0.07 -8.17
N GLU A 72 16.86 0.00 -7.28
CA GLU A 72 17.05 -1.00 -6.22
C GLU A 72 16.89 -0.45 -4.80
N GLU A 73 16.91 0.88 -4.66
CA GLU A 73 16.86 1.55 -3.35
C GLU A 73 15.42 1.80 -2.89
N PRO A 74 15.14 1.75 -1.57
CA PRO A 74 13.87 2.21 -1.05
C PRO A 74 13.77 3.72 -1.21
N PHE A 75 12.60 4.22 -1.62
CA PHE A 75 12.37 5.65 -1.76
C PHE A 75 10.89 6.00 -1.64
N ASP A 76 10.66 7.28 -1.43
CA ASP A 76 9.33 7.85 -1.27
C ASP A 76 8.89 8.52 -2.57
N VAL A 77 7.64 8.23 -2.96
CA VAL A 77 6.91 8.90 -4.04
C VAL A 77 5.87 9.80 -3.41
N THR A 78 5.82 11.04 -3.87
CA THR A 78 4.94 12.12 -3.42
C THR A 78 4.30 12.78 -4.63
N LYS A 79 3.26 13.60 -4.41
CA LYS A 79 2.58 14.34 -5.48
C LYS A 79 3.51 15.20 -6.36
N LYS A 80 4.70 15.55 -5.88
CA LYS A 80 5.71 16.32 -6.64
C LYS A 80 6.41 15.48 -7.71
N ASP A 81 6.38 14.16 -7.60
CA ASP A 81 7.07 13.23 -8.48
C ASP A 81 6.28 12.93 -9.78
N GLY A 82 5.16 13.63 -10.00
CA GLY A 82 4.46 13.64 -11.29
C GLY A 82 3.99 12.26 -11.76
N GLY A 83 4.61 11.74 -12.82
CA GLY A 83 4.21 10.49 -13.48
C GLY A 83 4.25 9.28 -12.56
N GLY A 84 5.31 9.12 -11.78
CA GLY A 84 5.47 8.04 -10.80
C GLY A 84 4.42 8.08 -9.70
N TRP A 85 4.06 9.28 -9.23
CA TRP A 85 2.95 9.45 -8.28
C TRP A 85 1.65 8.98 -8.90
N ASP A 86 1.32 9.53 -10.07
CA ASP A 86 0.08 9.23 -10.79
C ASP A 86 -0.08 7.73 -11.08
N ALA A 87 1.00 7.06 -11.50
CA ALA A 87 1.02 5.62 -11.71
C ALA A 87 0.71 4.88 -10.42
N MET A 88 1.35 5.26 -9.30
CA MET A 88 1.17 4.60 -8.02
C MET A 88 -0.23 4.78 -7.44
N VAL A 89 -0.81 5.98 -7.45
CA VAL A 89 -2.19 6.18 -6.96
C VAL A 89 -3.25 5.51 -7.84
N LYS A 90 -3.00 5.38 -9.15
CA LYS A 90 -3.91 4.70 -10.09
C LYS A 90 -3.76 3.17 -10.11
N SER A 91 -2.68 2.64 -9.53
CA SER A 91 -2.47 1.21 -9.38
C SER A 91 -3.58 0.55 -8.55
N PRO A 92 -3.81 -0.77 -8.69
CA PRO A 92 -4.81 -1.47 -7.90
C PRO A 92 -4.66 -1.27 -6.37
N PHE A 93 -3.46 -1.37 -5.81
CA PHE A 93 -3.25 -1.08 -4.38
C PHE A 93 -3.34 0.41 -4.05
N GLY A 94 -2.94 1.31 -4.95
CA GLY A 94 -3.16 2.75 -4.81
C GLY A 94 -4.63 3.13 -4.72
N LYS A 95 -5.49 2.51 -5.52
CA LYS A 95 -6.95 2.68 -5.46
C LYS A 95 -7.53 2.19 -4.14
N VAL A 96 -7.05 1.05 -3.65
CA VAL A 96 -7.47 0.51 -2.34
C VAL A 96 -7.06 1.48 -1.22
N ALA A 97 -5.78 1.89 -1.19
CA ALA A 97 -5.29 2.87 -0.22
C ALA A 97 -6.06 4.20 -0.30
N GLY A 98 -6.40 4.65 -1.50
CA GLY A 98 -7.17 5.88 -1.71
C GLY A 98 -8.59 5.78 -1.14
N ARG A 99 -9.26 4.65 -1.33
CA ARG A 99 -10.59 4.41 -0.72
C ARG A 99 -10.52 4.27 0.79
N VAL A 100 -9.46 3.65 1.32
CA VAL A 100 -9.22 3.58 2.77
C VAL A 100 -9.02 4.97 3.34
N ALA A 101 -8.17 5.80 2.72
CA ALA A 101 -7.95 7.19 3.10
C ALA A 101 -9.26 8.00 3.10
N GLN A 102 -10.06 7.88 2.02
CA GLN A 102 -11.39 8.52 1.93
C GLN A 102 -12.33 8.04 3.05
N GLY A 103 -12.34 6.74 3.35
CA GLY A 103 -13.15 6.16 4.43
C GLY A 103 -12.80 6.71 5.82
N VAL A 104 -11.60 7.26 5.99
CA VAL A 104 -11.16 7.93 7.22
C VAL A 104 -10.99 9.44 7.08
N SER A 105 -11.55 10.04 6.02
CA SER A 105 -11.48 11.49 5.72
C SER A 105 -10.05 12.05 5.60
N LYS A 106 -9.15 11.29 4.99
CA LYS A 106 -7.75 11.66 4.72
C LYS A 106 -7.40 11.51 3.23
N GLU A 107 -6.23 12.01 2.85
CA GLU A 107 -5.65 11.80 1.53
C GLU A 107 -4.33 11.02 1.61
N ILE A 108 -3.95 10.33 0.52
CA ILE A 108 -2.60 9.78 0.42
C ILE A 108 -1.62 10.94 0.30
N SER A 109 -0.68 11.05 1.23
CA SER A 109 0.34 12.10 1.24
C SER A 109 1.70 11.63 0.70
N ARG A 110 1.98 10.34 0.86
CA ARG A 110 3.26 9.72 0.48
C ARG A 110 3.09 8.22 0.27
N ILE A 111 3.85 7.67 -0.66
CA ILE A 111 3.93 6.24 -0.93
C ILE A 111 5.39 5.82 -0.83
N SER A 112 5.74 4.99 0.14
CA SER A 112 7.10 4.44 0.22
C SER A 112 7.17 3.13 -0.53
N LEU A 113 8.09 3.06 -1.48
CA LEU A 113 8.46 1.83 -2.18
C LEU A 113 9.63 1.22 -1.41
N GLY A 114 9.41 0.08 -0.77
CA GLY A 114 10.45 -0.64 -0.02
C GLY A 114 11.55 -1.23 -0.91
N TYR A 115 12.37 -2.12 -0.35
CA TYR A 115 13.38 -2.84 -1.13
C TYR A 115 12.74 -3.72 -2.21
N TYR A 116 13.30 -3.66 -3.41
CA TYR A 116 12.91 -4.49 -4.54
C TYR A 116 13.78 -5.75 -4.55
N TYR A 117 13.22 -6.90 -4.18
CA TYR A 117 13.87 -8.19 -4.39
C TYR A 117 13.14 -8.92 -5.52
N LEU A 118 13.74 -8.91 -6.72
CA LEU A 118 13.35 -9.83 -7.81
C LEU A 118 13.77 -11.24 -7.41
N VAL A 119 12.86 -11.99 -6.79
CA VAL A 119 13.00 -13.44 -6.63
C VAL A 119 11.92 -14.09 -7.48
N GLY A 120 12.19 -14.25 -8.79
CA GLY A 120 11.26 -14.80 -9.78
C GLY A 120 10.38 -13.78 -10.51
N GLU A 121 9.37 -14.24 -11.27
CA GLU A 121 8.42 -13.40 -12.04
C GLU A 121 7.54 -12.47 -11.18
N TYR A 122 7.54 -12.66 -9.85
CA TYR A 122 6.74 -11.89 -8.90
C TYR A 122 7.66 -11.29 -7.84
N GLY A 123 8.10 -10.05 -8.04
CA GLY A 123 8.86 -9.32 -7.03
C GLY A 123 8.03 -9.17 -5.75
N LYS A 124 8.61 -9.49 -4.60
CA LYS A 124 7.98 -9.24 -3.29
C LYS A 124 8.26 -7.80 -2.90
N ASN A 125 7.24 -6.94 -2.98
CA ASN A 125 7.35 -5.55 -2.58
C ASN A 125 6.53 -5.27 -1.33
N ASN A 126 7.11 -4.48 -0.43
CA ASN A 126 6.38 -3.81 0.62
C ASN A 126 6.06 -2.40 0.14
N LEU A 127 4.78 -2.07 0.08
CA LEU A 127 4.29 -0.72 -0.21
C LEU A 127 3.72 -0.12 1.06
N ARG A 128 4.09 1.11 1.36
CA ARG A 128 3.51 1.85 2.48
C ARG A 128 2.82 3.09 1.96
N PHE A 129 1.55 3.26 2.31
CA PHE A 129 0.76 4.43 1.99
C PHE A 129 0.57 5.24 3.27
N TYR A 130 0.97 6.50 3.24
CA TYR A 130 0.82 7.43 4.36
C TYR A 130 -0.38 8.34 4.11
N PHE A 131 -1.15 8.61 5.17
CA PHE A 131 -2.36 9.42 5.11
C PHE A 131 -2.19 10.74 5.87
N ALA A 132 -2.64 11.84 5.27
CA ALA A 132 -2.67 13.17 5.88
C ALA A 132 -4.07 13.79 5.81
#